data_AF-A0A843GH91-F1
#
_entry.id   AF-A0A843GH91-F1
#
_cell.length_a   1.000
_cell.length_b   1.000
_cell.length_c   1.000
_cell.angle_alpha   90.00
_cell.angle_beta   90.00
_cell.angle_gamma   90.00
#
_symmetry.space_group_name_H-M   'P 1'
#
loop_
_entity.id
_entity.type
_entity.pdbx_description
1 polymer ?
#
loop_
_entity_poly.entity_id
_entity_poly.type
_entity_poly.pdbx_seq_one_letter_code
_entity_poly.pdbx_strand_id
1 'polypeptide(L)'
;IVLAHLFDASTTYVAVEYFNYYEQHVLPNALNQLFDTYLTLFPMKIIVIVAVLYIIDQYFDDLTIKNLLKLTVFVLGLAPGLRNILTMALATI
;
A
#
# COMPACT_ATOMS: atom_id res chain seq x y z
N ILE A 1 5.01 -9.80 -1.46
CA ILE A 1 3.73 -9.14 -1.07
C ILE A 1 4.01 -7.93 -0.20
N VAL A 2 4.51 -8.11 1.03
CA VAL A 2 4.81 -6.99 1.95
C VAL A 2 5.69 -5.92 1.31
N LEU A 3 6.77 -6.30 0.62
CA LEU A 3 7.63 -5.35 -0.12
C LEU A 3 6.90 -4.54 -1.19
N ALA A 4 5.91 -5.12 -1.90
CA ALA A 4 5.17 -4.40 -2.93
C ALA A 4 4.26 -3.31 -2.35
N HIS A 5 3.66 -3.60 -1.20
CA HIS A 5 2.86 -2.61 -0.48
C HIS A 5 3.71 -1.59 0.27
N LEU A 6 4.87 -1.99 0.79
CA LEU A 6 5.85 -1.05 1.35
C LEU A 6 6.37 -0.10 0.26
N PHE A 7 6.60 -0.62 -0.94
CA PHE A 7 6.96 0.19 -2.09
C PHE A 7 5.88 1.22 -2.41
N ASP A 8 4.62 0.81 -2.45
CA ASP A 8 3.48 1.74 -2.61
C ASP A 8 3.38 2.75 -1.45
N ALA A 9 3.66 2.34 -0.20
CA ALA A 9 3.74 3.27 0.94
C ALA A 9 4.84 4.32 0.75
N SER A 10 6.02 3.90 0.31
CA SER A 10 7.16 4.77 0.07
C SER A 10 6.90 5.77 -1.05
N THR A 11 6.26 5.34 -2.14
CA THR A 11 5.98 6.25 -3.26
C THR A 11 4.90 7.25 -2.91
N THR A 12 3.88 6.85 -2.15
CA THR A 12 2.91 7.77 -1.56
C THR A 12 3.57 8.76 -0.62
N TYR A 13 4.43 8.30 0.29
CA TYR A 13 5.14 9.18 1.23
C TYR A 13 5.97 10.23 0.48
N VAL A 14 6.73 9.81 -0.53
CA VAL A 14 7.53 10.73 -1.36
C VAL A 14 6.64 11.69 -2.15
N ALA A 15 5.54 11.21 -2.74
CA ALA A 15 4.62 12.03 -3.51
C ALA A 15 3.98 13.13 -2.66
N VAL A 16 3.55 12.80 -1.44
CA VAL A 16 2.91 13.75 -0.53
C VAL A 16 3.91 14.76 0.02
N GLU A 17 5.06 14.28 0.52
CA GLU A 17 6.05 15.12 1.19
C GLU A 17 6.80 16.06 0.22
N TYR A 18 7.15 15.58 -0.98
CA TYR A 18 8.02 16.32 -1.89
C TYR A 18 7.32 16.90 -3.11
N PHE A 19 6.18 16.33 -3.52
CA PHE A 19 5.48 16.72 -4.75
C PHE A 19 4.10 17.36 -4.51
N ASN A 20 3.75 17.69 -3.25
CA ASN A 20 2.47 18.28 -2.84
C ASN A 20 1.23 17.47 -3.30
N TYR A 21 1.36 16.15 -3.44
CA TYR A 21 0.21 15.30 -3.69
C TYR A 21 -0.61 15.12 -2.40
N TYR A 22 -1.91 14.89 -2.56
CA TYR A 22 -2.81 14.61 -1.44
C TYR A 22 -3.06 13.12 -1.32
N GLU A 23 -2.95 12.61 -0.10
CA GLU A 23 -3.31 11.24 0.21
C GLU A 23 -4.84 11.08 0.12
N GLN A 24 -5.30 10.12 -0.69
CA GLN A 24 -6.73 9.92 -0.95
C GLN A 24 -7.37 8.89 -0.01
N HIS A 25 -6.56 8.14 0.73
CA HIS A 25 -7.05 7.11 1.62
C HIS A 25 -7.56 7.72 2.94
N VAL A 26 -8.81 7.37 3.30
CA VAL A 26 -9.50 7.91 4.49
C VAL A 26 -8.79 7.51 5.79
N LEU A 27 -8.35 6.25 5.90
CA LEU A 27 -7.65 5.74 7.09
C LEU A 27 -6.32 6.47 7.35
N PRO A 28 -5.41 6.56 6.36
CA PRO A 28 -4.21 7.38 6.48
C PRO A 28 -4.47 8.83 6.82
N ASN A 29 -5.45 9.48 6.18
CA ASN A 29 -5.76 10.87 6.48
C ASN A 29 -6.23 11.05 7.93
N ALA A 30 -7.04 10.13 8.45
CA ALA A 30 -7.44 10.17 9.85
C ALA A 30 -6.26 9.97 10.81
N LEU A 31 -5.32 9.07 10.49
CA LEU A 31 -4.11 8.86 11.29
C LEU A 31 -3.15 10.05 11.20
N ASN A 32 -2.98 10.64 10.03
CA ASN A 32 -2.13 11.81 9.84
C ASN A 32 -2.68 13.02 10.60
N GLN A 33 -4.00 13.20 10.68
CA GLN A 33 -4.61 14.24 11.52
C GLN A 33 -4.38 14.04 13.03
N LEU A 34 -4.09 12.81 13.47
CA LEU A 34 -3.84 12.48 14.88
C LEU A 34 -2.36 12.54 15.26
N PHE A 35 -1.47 12.20 14.32
CA PHE A 35 -0.03 12.03 14.57
C PHE A 35 0.85 13.03 13.81
N ASP A 36 0.25 13.94 13.03
CA ASP A 36 0.90 14.95 12.19
C ASP A 36 2.02 14.42 11.28
N THR A 37 2.04 13.10 11.01
CA THR A 37 3.17 12.45 10.33
C THR A 37 2.70 11.36 9.36
N TYR A 38 3.07 11.50 8.08
CA TYR A 38 2.80 10.51 7.02
C TYR A 38 3.56 9.18 7.19
N LEU A 39 4.54 9.12 8.10
CA LEU A 39 5.24 7.87 8.47
C LEU A 39 4.29 6.82 9.07
N THR A 40 3.12 7.21 9.58
CA THR A 40 2.08 6.29 10.07
C THR A 40 1.48 5.38 8.98
N LEU A 41 1.67 5.73 7.70
CA LEU A 41 1.29 4.91 6.54
C LEU A 41 1.93 3.52 6.55
N PHE A 42 3.20 3.44 6.94
CA PHE A 42 3.99 2.20 6.91
C PHE A 42 3.48 1.14 7.89
N PRO A 43 3.37 1.41 9.21
CA PRO A 43 2.85 0.42 10.15
C PRO A 43 1.40 0.04 9.83
N MET A 44 0.58 0.99 9.38
CA MET A 44 -0.81 0.72 8.99
C MET A 44 -0.89 -0.29 7.84
N LYS A 45 -0.13 -0.08 6.74
CA LYS A 45 -0.13 -1.02 5.62
C LYS A 45 0.36 -2.40 6.04
N ILE A 46 1.40 -2.50 6.86
CA ILE A 46 1.91 -3.78 7.36
C ILE A 46 0.81 -4.53 8.13
N ILE A 47 0.12 -3.87 9.06
CA ILE A 47 -0.94 -4.49 9.86
C ILE A 47 -2.06 -5.02 8.95
N VAL A 48 -2.51 -4.21 8.00
CA VAL A 48 -3.60 -4.61 7.09
C VAL A 48 -3.19 -5.81 6.22
N ILE A 49 -1.99 -5.81 5.65
CA ILE A 49 -1.54 -6.91 4.78
C ILE A 49 -1.36 -8.20 5.58
N VAL A 50 -0.78 -8.13 6.77
CA VAL A 50 -0.61 -9.31 7.63
C VAL A 50 -1.98 -9.88 8.00
N ALA A 51 -2.94 -9.03 8.36
CA ALA A 51 -4.31 -9.46 8.64
C ALA A 51 -4.97 -10.12 7.41
N VAL A 52 -4.83 -9.54 6.22
CA VAL A 52 -5.38 -10.10 4.98
C VAL A 52 -4.74 -11.45 4.64
N LEU A 53 -3.41 -11.55 4.74
CA LEU A 53 -2.70 -12.81 4.49
C LEU A 53 -3.09 -13.90 5.50
N TYR A 54 -3.28 -13.52 6.77
CA TYR A 54 -3.75 -14.43 7.81
C TYR A 54 -5.16 -14.96 7.50
N ILE A 55 -6.08 -14.08 7.09
CA ILE A 55 -7.43 -14.49 6.67
C ILE A 55 -7.36 -15.44 5.46
N ILE A 56 -6.55 -15.12 4.45
CA ILE A 56 -6.39 -15.99 3.28
C ILE A 56 -5.85 -17.36 3.69
N ASP A 57 -4.90 -17.40 4.63
CA ASP A 57 -4.32 -18.66 5.09
C ASP A 57 -5.26 -19.50 5.94
N GLN A 58 -6.13 -18.86 6.73
CA GLN A 58 -7.06 -19.53 7.64
C GLN A 58 -8.36 -20.01 6.98
N TYR A 59 -8.88 -19.30 5.97
CA TYR A 59 -10.22 -19.55 5.42
C TYR A 59 -10.23 -20.29 4.08
N PHE A 60 -9.07 -20.44 3.42
CA PHE A 60 -8.98 -21.13 2.13
C PHE A 60 -8.03 -22.32 2.24
N ASP A 61 -8.54 -23.52 2.00
CA ASP A 61 -7.72 -24.75 2.01
C ASP A 61 -7.20 -25.12 0.61
N ASP A 62 -7.92 -24.72 -0.45
CA ASP A 62 -7.48 -24.94 -1.83
C ASP A 62 -6.24 -24.09 -2.15
N LEU A 63 -5.13 -24.77 -2.44
CA LEU A 63 -3.84 -24.16 -2.74
C LEU A 63 -3.90 -23.24 -3.97
N THR A 64 -4.71 -23.58 -4.97
CA THR A 64 -4.87 -22.81 -6.20
C THR A 64 -5.54 -21.48 -5.90
N ILE A 65 -6.65 -21.51 -5.15
CA ILE A 65 -7.40 -20.31 -4.74
C ILE A 65 -6.53 -19.45 -3.82
N LYS A 66 -5.85 -20.05 -2.85
CA LYS A 66 -4.94 -19.37 -1.92
C LYS A 66 -3.83 -18.61 -2.66
N ASN A 67 -3.17 -19.26 -3.62
CA ASN A 67 -2.10 -18.64 -4.40
C ASN A 67 -2.63 -17.53 -5.32
N LEU A 68 -3.81 -17.71 -5.92
CA LEU A 68 -4.44 -16.69 -6.74
C LEU A 68 -4.78 -15.44 -5.90
N LEU A 69 -5.36 -15.61 -4.71
CA LEU A 69 -5.64 -14.51 -3.79
C LEU A 69 -4.36 -13.80 -3.33
N LYS A 70 -3.31 -14.55 -2.97
CA LYS A 70 -2.00 -13.97 -2.61
C LYS A 70 -1.38 -13.18 -3.76
N LEU A 71 -1.54 -13.66 -5.00
CA LEU A 71 -1.13 -12.94 -6.21
C LEU A 71 -1.95 -11.66 -6.42
N THR A 72 -3.27 -11.71 -6.22
CA THR A 72 -4.12 -10.53 -6.29
C THR A 72 -3.68 -9.48 -5.27
N VAL A 73 -3.45 -9.87 -4.01
CA VAL A 73 -2.95 -8.96 -2.97
C VAL A 73 -1.59 -8.39 -3.34
N PHE A 74 -0.71 -9.18 -3.96
CA PHE A 74 0.58 -8.68 -4.48
C PHE A 74 0.39 -7.59 -5.54
N VAL A 75 -0.43 -7.86 -6.56
CA VAL A 75 -0.67 -6.93 -7.68
C VAL A 75 -1.34 -5.65 -7.18
N LEU A 76 -2.29 -5.75 -6.24
CA LEU A 76 -2.94 -4.59 -5.63
C LEU A 76 -1.99 -3.66 -4.88
N GLY A 77 -0.88 -4.18 -4.33
CA GLY A 77 0.16 -3.34 -3.74
C GLY A 77 1.11 -2.77 -4.80
N LEU A 78 1.51 -3.59 -5.78
CA LEU A 78 2.49 -3.18 -6.79
C LEU A 78 1.93 -2.13 -7.77
N ALA A 79 0.69 -2.30 -8.21
CA ALA A 79 0.06 -1.44 -9.22
C ALA A 79 -0.01 0.05 -8.83
N PRO A 80 -0.55 0.43 -7.65
CA PRO A 80 -0.56 1.84 -7.24
C PRO A 80 0.85 2.38 -6.99
N GLY A 81 1.76 1.57 -6.44
CA GLY A 81 3.14 1.99 -6.22
C GLY A 81 3.85 2.33 -7.53
N LEU A 82 3.66 1.50 -8.55
CA LEU A 82 4.18 1.73 -9.89
C LEU A 82 3.53 2.93 -10.57
N ARG A 83 2.20 3.07 -10.47
CA ARG A 83 1.45 4.23 -10.98
C ARG A 83 1.97 5.54 -10.38
N ASN A 84 2.23 5.57 -9.07
CA ASN A 84 2.72 6.76 -8.38
C ASN A 84 4.12 7.13 -8.89
N ILE A 85 5.04 6.16 -9.02
CA ILE A 85 6.37 6.45 -9.60
C ILE A 85 6.29 6.93 -11.03
N LEU A 86 5.51 6.28 -11.88
CA LEU A 86 5.38 6.69 -13.28
C LEU A 86 4.78 8.08 -13.38
N THR A 87 3.79 8.39 -12.53
CA THR A 87 3.18 9.72 -12.47
C THR A 87 4.19 10.75 -12.01
N MET A 88 4.95 10.51 -10.94
CA MET A 88 6.01 11.41 -10.49
C MET A 88 7.08 11.57 -11.57
N ALA A 89 7.60 10.49 -12.15
CA ALA A 89 8.66 10.53 -13.14
C ALA A 89 8.25 11.26 -14.43
N LEU A 90 7.02 11.07 -14.90
CA LEU A 90 6.51 11.72 -16.12
C LEU A 90 6.00 13.14 -15.87
N ALA A 91 5.37 13.42 -14.72
CA ALA A 91 4.86 14.76 -14.40
C ALA A 91 5.97 15.75 -14.02
N THR A 92 7.21 15.28 -13.81
CA THR A 92 8.39 16.13 -13.57
C THR A 92 9.14 16.48 -14.87
N ILE A 93 8.62 16.06 -16.05
CA ILE A 93 9.12 16.45 -17.39
C ILE A 93 8.18 17.52 -17.96
#